data_AF-A0A1Q3ENI9-F1
#
_entry.id   AF-A0A1Q3ENI9-F1
#
_cell.length_a   1.000
_cell.length_b   1.000
_cell.length_c   1.000
_cell.angle_alpha   90.00
_cell.angle_beta   90.00
_cell.angle_gamma   90.00
#
_symmetry.space_group_name_H-M   'P 1'
#
loop_
_entity.id
_entity.type
_entity.pdbx_description
1 polymer ?
#
loop_
_entity_poly.entity_id
_entity_poly.type
_entity_poly.pdbx_seq_one_letter_code
_entity_poly.pdbx_strand_id
1 'polypeptide(L)'
;MPKNPALSEKPVEGSRQACKSATYFTRDGPFPAYSTSLRCKAGSCNIRYYLNFSVNLSLNLRQYYDQPLPEIIHLKEHSFIQTAISELFTACTLFAWVSAQNCALIYNHALSSYGREEVSESKFMLTSTQVWRAFVLVSLLKNWRECGRQLTMQNHGDLNDRLKEIMSE
;
A
#
# COMPACT_ATOMS: atom_id res chain seq x y z
N MET A 1 -29.26 5.48 -15.45
CA MET A 1 -28.20 4.89 -14.62
C MET A 1 -27.93 3.47 -15.10
N PRO A 2 -26.79 3.18 -15.75
CA PRO A 2 -26.49 1.82 -16.16
C PRO A 2 -26.18 0.97 -14.93
N LYS A 3 -26.83 -0.19 -14.86
CA LYS A 3 -26.74 -1.17 -13.77
C LYS A 3 -25.32 -1.75 -13.73
N ASN A 4 -24.70 -1.71 -12.56
CA ASN A 4 -23.43 -2.37 -12.27
C ASN A 4 -23.63 -3.89 -12.47
N PRO A 5 -22.91 -4.57 -13.37
CA PRO A 5 -23.08 -6.01 -13.54
C PRO A 5 -22.61 -6.71 -12.27
N ALA A 6 -23.50 -7.52 -11.71
CA ALA A 6 -23.33 -8.22 -10.45
C ALA A 6 -21.94 -8.89 -10.34
N LEU A 7 -21.16 -8.46 -9.34
CA LEU A 7 -20.04 -9.24 -8.82
C LEU A 7 -20.61 -10.58 -8.35
N SER A 8 -20.37 -11.63 -9.12
CA SER A 8 -20.78 -13.01 -8.78
C SER A 8 -20.19 -13.38 -7.40
N GLU A 9 -21.04 -13.64 -6.42
CA GLU A 9 -20.72 -14.02 -5.02
C GLU A 9 -20.04 -15.40 -4.87
N LYS A 10 -19.45 -15.94 -5.95
CA LYS A 10 -18.69 -17.19 -5.86
C LYS A 10 -17.39 -16.92 -5.09
N PRO A 11 -17.06 -17.73 -4.07
CA PRO A 11 -15.77 -17.65 -3.40
C PRO A 11 -14.65 -17.70 -4.45
N VAL A 12 -13.73 -16.73 -4.41
CA VAL A 12 -12.59 -16.73 -5.32
C VAL A 12 -11.69 -17.90 -4.94
N GLU A 13 -11.85 -19.03 -5.61
CA GLU A 13 -10.87 -20.13 -5.56
C GLU A 13 -9.60 -19.65 -6.27
N GLY A 14 -8.65 -19.16 -5.48
CA GLY A 14 -7.36 -18.71 -5.96
C GLY A 14 -6.27 -19.75 -5.75
N SER A 15 -5.26 -19.80 -6.63
CA SER A 15 -3.99 -20.41 -6.28
C SER A 15 -3.17 -19.42 -5.47
N ARG A 16 -2.75 -19.84 -4.27
CA ARG A 16 -1.92 -19.02 -3.38
C ARG A 16 -0.48 -19.04 -3.87
N GLN A 17 0.13 -17.86 -4.02
CA GLN A 17 1.56 -17.77 -4.28
C GLN A 17 2.36 -17.94 -2.97
N ALA A 18 3.57 -18.49 -3.07
CA ALA A 18 4.48 -18.67 -1.95
C ALA A 18 4.58 -17.39 -1.08
N CYS A 19 4.52 -17.58 0.23
CA CYS A 19 4.65 -16.49 1.19
C CYS A 19 6.06 -15.92 1.13
N LYS A 20 6.18 -14.60 1.04
CA LYS A 20 7.47 -13.90 1.07
C LYS A 20 7.60 -13.09 2.35
N SER A 21 8.80 -13.05 2.93
CA SER A 21 9.10 -12.18 4.08
C SER A 21 8.83 -10.71 3.73
N ALA A 22 8.30 -9.95 4.68
CA ALA A 22 8.01 -8.53 4.55
C ALA A 22 8.18 -7.82 5.90
N THR A 23 8.24 -6.49 5.86
CA THR A 23 8.19 -5.65 7.05
C THR A 23 6.84 -4.94 7.11
N TYR A 24 6.18 -4.95 8.26
CA TYR A 24 4.96 -4.20 8.53
C TYR A 24 5.21 -3.11 9.56
N PHE A 25 5.15 -1.85 9.12
CA PHE A 25 5.32 -0.68 9.97
C PHE A 25 3.98 -0.31 10.63
N THR A 26 3.93 -0.32 11.97
CA THR A 26 2.75 0.00 12.79
C THR A 26 3.06 1.09 13.80
N ARG A 27 2.03 1.63 14.48
CA ARG A 27 2.23 2.62 15.55
C ARG A 27 3.10 2.13 16.70
N ASP A 28 3.10 0.82 16.94
CA ASP A 28 3.88 0.17 18.01
C ASP A 28 5.29 -0.23 17.55
N GLY A 29 5.64 0.09 16.30
CA GLY A 29 6.92 -0.23 15.70
C GLY A 29 6.82 -1.19 14.51
N PRO A 30 7.97 -1.59 13.95
CA PRO A 30 8.05 -2.45 12.79
C PRO A 30 8.00 -3.93 13.20
N PHE A 31 7.17 -4.72 12.52
CA PHE A 31 7.01 -6.16 12.76
C PHE A 31 7.45 -7.00 11.54
N PRO A 32 8.04 -8.19 11.77
CA PRO A 32 8.19 -9.15 10.69
C PRO A 32 6.81 -9.63 10.24
N ALA A 33 6.60 -9.68 8.94
CA ALA A 33 5.34 -10.09 8.32
C ALA A 33 5.58 -11.01 7.13
N TYR A 34 4.50 -11.60 6.63
CA TYR A 34 4.53 -12.37 5.39
C TYR A 34 3.51 -11.82 4.40
N SER A 35 3.96 -11.61 3.17
CA SER A 35 3.13 -11.19 2.05
C SER A 35 2.80 -12.38 1.16
N THR A 36 1.57 -12.42 0.66
CA THR A 36 1.11 -13.39 -0.34
C THR A 36 0.16 -12.71 -1.31
N SER A 37 -0.07 -13.35 -2.46
CA SER A 37 -1.06 -12.93 -3.43
C SER A 37 -1.87 -14.13 -3.89
N LEU A 38 -3.09 -13.87 -4.35
CA LEU A 38 -3.99 -14.88 -4.86
C LEU A 38 -4.14 -14.70 -6.37
N ARG A 39 -3.96 -15.77 -7.14
CA ARG A 39 -4.26 -15.76 -8.58
C ARG A 39 -5.60 -16.42 -8.82
N CYS A 40 -6.48 -15.74 -9.55
CA CYS A 40 -7.76 -16.29 -9.98
C CYS A 40 -7.54 -17.60 -10.77
N LYS A 41 -8.17 -18.72 -10.37
CA LYS A 41 -8.01 -20.01 -11.06
C LYS A 41 -8.82 -20.12 -12.35
N ALA A 42 -9.91 -19.35 -12.49
CA ALA A 42 -10.70 -19.32 -13.71
C ALA A 42 -9.81 -18.86 -14.88
N GLY A 43 -9.62 -19.72 -15.89
CA GLY A 43 -8.62 -19.51 -16.95
C GLY A 43 -8.76 -18.21 -17.75
N SER A 44 -9.95 -17.60 -17.76
CA SER A 44 -10.23 -16.31 -18.43
C SER A 44 -10.02 -15.08 -17.56
N CYS A 45 -9.91 -15.24 -16.24
CA CYS A 45 -10.00 -14.15 -15.27
C CYS A 45 -8.73 -13.28 -15.25
N ASN A 46 -7.55 -13.85 -15.49
CA ASN A 46 -6.25 -13.16 -15.58
C ASN A 46 -5.97 -12.09 -14.50
N ILE A 47 -6.59 -12.21 -13.32
CA ILE A 47 -6.42 -11.26 -12.22
C ILE A 47 -5.57 -11.90 -11.11
N ARG A 48 -4.62 -11.12 -10.60
CA ARG A 48 -3.90 -11.40 -9.35
C ARG A 48 -4.31 -10.39 -8.29
N TYR A 49 -4.76 -10.88 -7.15
CA TYR A 49 -5.19 -10.10 -6.00
C TYR A 49 -4.04 -9.96 -5.00
N TYR A 50 -3.77 -8.72 -4.63
CA TYR A 50 -2.90 -8.34 -3.52
C TYR A 50 -3.75 -7.73 -2.40
N LEU A 51 -3.10 -7.39 -1.28
CA LEU A 51 -3.77 -6.90 -0.08
C LEU A 51 -4.68 -5.67 -0.33
N ASN A 52 -4.18 -4.68 -1.07
CA ASN A 52 -4.85 -3.39 -1.27
C ASN A 52 -5.17 -3.06 -2.75
N PHE A 53 -4.77 -3.93 -3.68
CA PHE A 53 -5.06 -3.77 -5.10
C PHE A 53 -5.14 -5.11 -5.81
N SER A 54 -5.71 -5.11 -7.01
CA SER A 54 -5.62 -6.21 -7.95
C SER A 54 -4.85 -5.80 -9.19
N VAL A 55 -4.29 -6.77 -9.91
CA VAL A 55 -3.62 -6.57 -11.19
C VAL A 55 -4.31 -7.43 -12.24
N ASN A 56 -4.83 -6.79 -13.27
CA ASN A 56 -5.21 -7.47 -14.50
C ASN A 56 -3.94 -7.76 -15.32
N LEU A 57 -3.59 -9.03 -15.42
CA LEU A 57 -2.35 -9.48 -16.07
C LEU A 57 -2.40 -9.34 -17.59
N SER A 58 -3.59 -9.33 -18.21
CA SER A 58 -3.75 -9.15 -19.65
C SER A 58 -3.59 -7.69 -20.07
N LEU A 59 -4.15 -6.77 -19.27
CA LEU A 59 -4.08 -5.33 -19.53
C LEU A 59 -2.87 -4.65 -18.86
N ASN A 60 -2.13 -5.40 -18.03
CA ASN A 60 -1.08 -4.89 -17.16
C ASN A 60 -1.53 -3.67 -16.32
N LEU A 61 -2.77 -3.72 -15.83
CA LEU A 61 -3.42 -2.62 -15.12
C LEU A 61 -3.56 -2.94 -13.64
N ARG A 62 -3.16 -2.00 -12.78
CA ARG A 62 -3.34 -2.06 -11.33
C ARG A 62 -4.56 -1.25 -10.94
N GLN A 63 -5.43 -1.87 -10.16
CA GLN A 63 -6.66 -1.25 -9.67
C GLN A 63 -6.77 -1.41 -8.16
N TYR A 64 -6.83 -0.30 -7.43
CA TYR A 64 -7.02 -0.30 -5.98
C TYR A 64 -8.49 -0.51 -5.62
N TYR A 65 -8.74 -1.19 -4.51
CA TYR A 65 -10.11 -1.46 -4.07
C TYR A 65 -10.81 -0.17 -3.61
N ASP A 66 -12.09 -0.03 -3.96
CA ASP A 66 -12.81 1.25 -3.82
C ASP A 66 -13.06 1.64 -2.36
N GLN A 67 -13.54 0.70 -1.53
CA GLN A 67 -13.84 0.92 -0.10
C GLN A 67 -13.78 -0.36 0.75
N PRO A 68 -13.48 -0.25 2.05
CA PRO A 68 -13.07 0.94 2.80
C PRO A 68 -11.62 1.39 2.48
N LEU A 69 -11.14 2.50 3.09
CA LEU A 69 -9.71 2.87 2.93
C LEU A 69 -8.92 1.74 3.58
N PRO A 70 -7.96 1.14 2.88
CA PRO A 70 -7.22 0.03 3.45
C PRO A 70 -6.52 0.50 4.72
N GLU A 71 -6.64 -0.26 5.80
CA GLU A 71 -5.91 -0.01 7.04
C GLU A 71 -4.39 -0.22 6.85
N ILE A 72 -4.03 -1.06 5.87
CA ILE A 72 -2.65 -1.43 5.57
C ILE A 72 -2.33 -1.07 4.11
N ILE A 73 -1.29 -0.27 3.93
CA ILE A 73 -0.81 0.18 2.62
C ILE A 73 0.41 -0.65 2.20
N HIS A 74 0.33 -1.25 1.02
CA HIS A 74 1.46 -1.93 0.38
C HIS A 74 2.37 -0.90 -0.33
N LEU A 75 3.56 -0.64 0.22
CA LEU A 75 4.50 0.38 -0.27
C LEU A 75 5.46 -0.15 -1.36
N LYS A 76 5.86 -1.40 -1.21
CA LYS A 76 6.68 -2.17 -2.16
C LYS A 76 6.53 -3.65 -1.82
N GLU A 77 6.98 -4.55 -2.70
CA GLU A 77 6.77 -6.00 -2.62
C GLU A 77 6.95 -6.64 -1.22
N HIS A 78 7.87 -6.09 -0.41
CA HIS A 78 8.20 -6.58 0.94
C HIS A 78 8.02 -5.53 2.04
N SER A 79 7.14 -4.54 1.87
CA SER A 79 6.94 -3.49 2.86
C SER A 79 5.52 -2.97 2.88
N PHE A 80 4.97 -2.93 4.10
CA PHE A 80 3.62 -2.50 4.42
C PHE A 80 3.66 -1.45 5.53
N ILE A 81 2.71 -0.53 5.53
CA ILE A 81 2.58 0.48 6.57
C ILE A 81 1.12 0.64 6.97
N GLN A 82 0.85 0.88 8.24
CA GLN A 82 -0.49 1.21 8.70
C GLN A 82 -0.87 2.62 8.22
N THR A 83 -2.09 2.78 7.73
CA THR A 83 -2.60 4.05 7.20
C THR A 83 -2.54 5.16 8.25
N ALA A 84 -2.81 4.86 9.52
CA ALA A 84 -2.71 5.81 10.62
C ALA A 84 -1.30 6.44 10.76
N ILE A 85 -0.24 5.73 10.40
CA ILE A 85 1.11 6.30 10.39
C ILE A 85 1.27 7.29 9.24
N SER A 86 0.71 6.99 8.07
CA SER A 86 0.70 7.93 6.93
C SER A 86 -0.07 9.22 7.27
N GLU A 87 -1.17 9.10 8.01
CA GLU A 87 -1.94 10.23 8.52
C GLU A 87 -1.16 11.04 9.55
N LEU A 88 -0.39 10.38 10.43
CA LEU A 88 0.54 11.06 11.32
C LEU A 88 1.59 11.85 10.54
N PHE A 89 2.21 11.26 9.51
CA PHE A 89 3.18 11.97 8.67
C PHE A 89 2.56 13.15 7.93
N THR A 90 1.31 13.02 7.50
CA THR A 90 0.53 14.13 6.93
C THR A 90 0.42 15.27 7.94
N ALA A 91 0.03 14.98 9.18
CA ALA A 91 -0.07 15.99 10.24
C ALA A 91 1.28 16.63 10.58
N CYS A 92 2.35 15.84 10.72
CA CYS A 92 3.70 16.34 10.95
C CYS A 92 4.16 17.29 9.82
N THR A 93 3.88 16.92 8.57
CA THR A 93 4.26 17.73 7.41
C THR A 93 3.45 19.02 7.36
N LEU A 94 2.13 18.94 7.58
CA LEU A 94 1.23 20.09 7.46
C LEU A 94 1.37 21.10 8.60
N PHE A 95 1.47 20.64 9.85
CA PHE A 95 1.42 21.52 11.02
C PHE A 95 2.81 21.86 11.58
N ALA A 96 3.81 21.03 11.33
CA ALA A 96 5.16 21.19 11.89
C ALA A 96 6.25 21.24 10.82
N TRP A 97 5.88 21.30 9.53
CA TRP A 97 6.82 21.44 8.40
C TRP A 97 7.91 20.36 8.39
N VAL A 98 7.58 19.19 8.91
CA VAL A 98 8.51 18.08 9.06
C VAL A 98 8.75 17.45 7.70
N SER A 99 10.01 17.35 7.29
CA SER A 99 10.38 16.67 6.04
C SER A 99 10.11 15.17 6.12
N ALA A 100 9.97 14.49 4.97
CA ALA A 100 9.81 13.03 4.95
C ALA A 100 10.98 12.29 5.61
N GLN A 101 12.20 12.85 5.54
CA GLN A 101 13.36 12.32 6.26
C GLN A 101 13.19 12.43 7.77
N ASN A 102 12.73 13.58 8.26
CA ASN A 102 12.47 13.76 9.69
C ASN A 102 11.29 12.90 10.16
N CYS A 103 10.24 12.73 9.36
CA CYS A 103 9.15 11.79 9.65
C CYS A 103 9.65 10.35 9.81
N ALA A 104 10.54 9.90 8.92
CA ALA A 104 11.17 8.58 9.04
C ALA A 104 11.99 8.45 10.33
N LEU A 105 12.76 9.48 10.70
CA LEU A 105 13.53 9.51 11.94
C LEU A 105 12.63 9.52 13.19
N ILE A 106 11.55 10.31 13.19
CA ILE A 106 10.55 10.31 14.27
C ILE A 106 9.98 8.90 14.44
N TYR A 107 9.63 8.23 13.34
CA TYR A 107 9.16 6.85 13.40
C TYR A 107 10.23 5.91 14.01
N ASN A 108 11.44 5.92 13.45
CA ASN A 108 12.52 4.99 13.84
C ASN A 108 13.09 5.24 15.25
N HIS A 109 12.96 6.45 15.80
CA HIS A 109 13.55 6.79 17.10
C HIS A 109 12.50 6.95 18.21
N ALA A 110 11.31 7.49 17.90
CA ALA A 110 10.28 7.76 18.90
C ALA A 110 9.18 6.69 18.93
N LEU A 111 8.80 6.13 17.78
CA LEU A 111 7.68 5.18 17.70
C LEU A 111 8.12 3.72 17.71
N SER A 112 9.23 3.38 17.04
CA SER A 112 9.74 2.01 16.97
C SER A 112 10.61 1.59 18.17
N SER A 113 10.53 2.30 19.29
CA SER A 113 11.33 2.01 20.48
C SER A 113 10.74 0.90 21.36
N TYR A 114 9.52 0.43 21.09
CA TYR A 114 8.91 -0.70 21.78
C TYR A 114 9.42 -2.02 21.17
N GLY A 115 10.14 -2.84 21.95
CA GLY A 115 10.62 -4.16 21.52
C GLY A 115 12.00 -4.23 20.87
N ARG A 116 12.92 -3.27 21.13
CA ARG A 116 14.35 -3.38 20.73
C ARG A 116 15.09 -4.48 21.51
N GLU A 117 14.71 -5.73 21.35
CA GLU A 117 15.68 -6.82 21.44
C GLU A 117 16.43 -6.86 20.11
N GLU A 118 17.50 -6.06 20.01
CA GLU A 118 18.60 -6.17 19.02
C GLU A 118 18.25 -6.35 17.54
N VAL A 119 17.06 -5.97 17.06
CA VAL A 119 16.78 -6.06 15.62
C VAL A 119 17.35 -4.85 14.87
N SER A 120 18.68 -4.74 14.83
CA SER A 120 19.46 -3.79 14.03
C SER A 120 19.50 -4.21 12.55
N GLU A 121 18.37 -4.69 12.01
CA GLU A 121 18.29 -4.99 10.59
C GLU A 121 17.69 -3.79 9.85
N SER A 122 18.40 -3.31 8.83
CA SER A 122 17.96 -2.20 7.96
C SER A 122 16.56 -2.40 7.37
N LYS A 123 16.07 -3.65 7.28
CA LYS A 123 14.71 -3.99 6.84
C LYS A 123 13.60 -3.48 7.77
N PHE A 124 13.91 -3.17 9.03
CA PHE A 124 12.97 -2.62 10.01
C PHE A 124 13.08 -1.10 10.17
N MET A 125 13.93 -0.45 9.39
CA MET A 125 14.02 1.01 9.37
C MET A 125 13.12 1.56 8.27
N LEU A 126 12.24 2.48 8.64
CA LEU A 126 11.43 3.22 7.69
C LEU A 126 12.30 4.27 6.99
N THR A 127 12.17 4.38 5.67
CA THR A 127 12.91 5.33 4.84
C THR A 127 12.04 6.52 4.42
N SER A 128 12.65 7.67 4.11
CA SER A 128 11.95 8.83 3.56
C SER A 128 11.19 8.52 2.26
N THR A 129 11.73 7.65 1.41
CA THR A 129 11.03 7.16 0.21
C THR A 129 9.75 6.40 0.57
N GLN A 130 9.78 5.54 1.60
CA GLN A 130 8.59 4.84 2.08
C GLN A 130 7.56 5.81 2.69
N VAL A 131 8.01 6.83 3.42
CA VAL A 131 7.15 7.90 3.94
C VAL A 131 6.43 8.62 2.79
N TRP A 132 7.16 9.05 1.77
CA TRP A 132 6.56 9.71 0.60
C TRP A 132 5.58 8.81 -0.15
N ARG A 133 5.93 7.53 -0.37
CA ARG A 133 5.03 6.55 -1.00
C ARG A 133 3.74 6.39 -0.21
N ALA A 134 3.84 6.28 1.11
CA ALA A 134 2.68 6.15 2.00
C ALA A 134 1.78 7.38 1.90
N PHE A 135 2.39 8.57 2.01
CA PHE A 135 1.70 9.85 1.95
C PHE A 135 0.96 10.02 0.63
N VAL A 136 1.68 9.91 -0.50
CA VAL A 136 1.11 10.12 -1.83
C VAL A 136 0.02 9.10 -2.13
N LEU A 137 0.26 7.81 -1.87
CA LEU A 137 -0.72 6.77 -2.16
C LEU A 137 -2.00 6.92 -1.33
N VAL A 138 -1.89 7.21 -0.03
CA VAL A 138 -3.07 7.46 0.83
C VAL A 138 -3.81 8.71 0.36
N SER A 139 -3.10 9.77 -0.02
CA SER A 139 -3.70 11.01 -0.50
C SER A 139 -4.46 10.80 -1.81
N LEU A 140 -3.87 10.08 -2.78
CA LEU A 140 -4.54 9.72 -4.04
C LEU A 140 -5.78 8.85 -3.79
N LEU A 141 -5.68 7.84 -2.92
CA LEU A 141 -6.82 6.98 -2.57
C LEU A 141 -7.98 7.78 -1.95
N LYS A 142 -7.68 8.77 -1.11
CA LYS A 142 -8.68 9.68 -0.53
C LYS A 142 -9.28 10.60 -1.59
N ASN A 143 -8.45 11.29 -2.38
CA ASN A 143 -8.93 12.22 -3.41
C ASN A 143 -9.78 11.54 -4.50
N TRP A 144 -9.37 10.36 -4.98
CA TRP A 144 -10.13 9.63 -6.00
C TRP A 144 -11.47 9.17 -5.45
N ARG A 145 -11.50 8.71 -4.20
CA ARG A 145 -12.76 8.38 -3.52
C ARG A 145 -13.68 9.59 -3.41
N GLU A 146 -13.17 10.75 -3.00
CA GLU A 146 -13.97 11.98 -2.89
C GLU A 146 -14.56 12.37 -4.26
N CYS A 147 -13.83 12.08 -5.34
CA CYS A 147 -14.30 12.25 -6.72
C CYS A 147 -15.23 11.12 -7.22
N GLY A 148 -15.54 10.10 -6.42
CA GLY A 148 -16.32 8.93 -6.85
C GLY A 148 -15.61 8.06 -7.90
N ARG A 149 -14.28 8.08 -7.94
CA ARG A 149 -13.43 7.35 -8.90
C ARG A 149 -12.62 6.27 -8.21
N GLN A 150 -12.27 5.24 -8.98
CA GLN A 150 -11.35 4.20 -8.57
C GLN A 150 -9.92 4.52 -8.99
N LEU A 151 -8.97 4.46 -8.06
CA LEU A 151 -7.56 4.66 -8.39
C LEU A 151 -7.05 3.47 -9.23
N THR A 152 -6.72 3.76 -10.48
CA THR A 152 -6.25 2.80 -11.47
C THR A 152 -4.99 3.35 -12.13
N MET A 153 -3.98 2.50 -12.34
CA MET A 153 -2.69 2.90 -12.91
C MET A 153 -2.04 1.74 -13.66
N GLN A 154 -1.09 2.03 -14.53
CA GLN A 154 -0.27 0.99 -15.17
C GLN A 154 0.50 0.18 -14.11
N ASN A 155 0.74 -1.10 -14.36
CA ASN A 155 1.42 -1.99 -13.41
C ASN A 155 2.94 -2.16 -13.67
N HIS A 156 3.49 -1.56 -14.74
CA HIS A 156 4.94 -1.57 -15.00
C HIS A 156 5.70 -0.52 -14.17
N GLY A 157 7.04 -0.62 -14.13
CA GLY A 157 7.91 0.36 -13.47
C GLY A 157 7.93 0.32 -11.94
N ASP A 158 8.67 1.23 -11.30
CA ASP A 158 8.63 1.39 -9.84
C ASP A 158 7.31 2.06 -9.41
N LEU A 159 6.93 1.93 -8.13
CA LEU A 159 5.72 2.60 -7.63
C LEU A 159 5.85 4.14 -7.73
N ASN A 160 7.04 4.70 -7.50
CA ASN A 160 7.23 6.15 -7.55
C ASN A 160 6.92 6.73 -8.94
N ASP A 161 7.35 6.03 -9.99
CA ASP A 161 7.14 6.50 -11.37
C ASP A 161 5.65 6.50 -11.70
N ARG A 162 4.94 5.43 -11.33
CA ARG A 162 3.49 5.32 -11.47
C ARG A 162 2.71 6.38 -10.71
N LEU A 163 3.15 6.68 -9.48
CA LEU A 163 2.52 7.74 -8.67
C LEU A 163 2.74 9.11 -9.31
N LYS A 164 3.92 9.40 -9.85
CA LYS A 164 4.20 10.65 -10.55
C LYS A 164 3.33 10.83 -11.79
N GLU A 165 3.15 9.79 -12.59
CA GLU A 165 2.28 9.81 -13.77
C GLU A 165 0.85 10.19 -13.39
N ILE A 166 0.26 9.50 -12.40
CA ILE A 166 -1.12 9.77 -11.96
C ILE A 166 -1.27 11.16 -11.31
N MET A 167 -0.25 11.67 -10.64
CA MET A 167 -0.29 13.02 -10.07
C MET A 167 -0.29 14.13 -11.13
N SER A 168 0.06 13.82 -12.38
CA SER A 168 0.07 14.77 -13.49
C SER A 168 -1.22 14.82 -14.30
N GLU A 169 -2.18 13.94 -14.00
CA GLU A 169 -3.54 13.92 -14.59
C GLU A 169 -4.50 14.88 -13.88
#